data_AF-A0A1B8P6P6-F1
#
_entry.id   AF-A0A1B8P6P6-F1
#
_cell.length_a   1.000
_cell.length_b   1.000
_cell.length_c   1.000
_cell.angle_alpha   90.00
_cell.angle_beta   90.00
_cell.angle_gamma   90.00
#
_symmetry.space_group_name_H-M   'P 1'
#
loop_
_entity.id
_entity.type
_entity.pdbx_description
1 polymer ?
#
loop_
_entity_poly.entity_id
_entity_poly.type
_entity_poly.pdbx_seq_one_letter_code
_entity_poly.pdbx_strand_id
1 'polypeptide(L)' 'MELTARLGAISRHISHDYLEPFFSERGLQPREFDVLATLRRAGKPYALTPTQLFKVLMFSSGA' A
#
# COMPACT_ATOMS: atom_id res chain seq x y z
N MET A 1 8.87 -4.71 23.13
CA MET A 1 8.01 -5.65 22.39
C MET A 1 6.53 -5.29 22.42
N GLU A 2 6.02 -4.59 23.45
CA GLU A 2 4.61 -4.18 23.51
C GLU A 2 4.21 -3.17 22.42
N LEU A 3 5.03 -2.12 22.20
CA LEU A 3 4.74 -1.09 21.20
C LEU A 3 4.66 -1.65 19.77
N THR A 4 5.59 -2.53 19.42
CA THR A 4 5.60 -3.21 18.11
C THR A 4 4.39 -4.11 17.92
N ALA A 5 3.95 -4.81 18.98
CA ALA A 5 2.73 -5.61 18.94
C ALA A 5 1.47 -4.74 18.77
N ARG A 6 1.37 -3.61 19.49
CA ARG A 6 0.26 -2.66 19.35
C ARG A 6 0.22 -2.03 17.96
N LEU A 7 1.36 -1.64 17.41
CA LEU A 7 1.47 -1.16 16.03
C LEU A 7 1.00 -2.21 15.02
N GLY A 8 1.40 -3.47 15.18
CA GLY A 8 0.94 -4.58 14.34
C GLY A 8 -0.57 -4.82 14.43
N ALA A 9 -1.14 -4.73 15.64
CA ALA A 9 -2.58 -4.88 15.86
C ALA A 9 -3.38 -3.75 15.20
N ILE A 10 -2.94 -2.51 15.36
CA ILE A 10 -3.55 -1.33 14.71
C ILE A 10 -3.46 -1.46 13.19
N SER A 11 -2.28 -1.81 12.66
CA SER A 11 -2.10 -2.01 11.23
C SER A 11 -3.06 -3.06 10.66
N ARG A 12 -3.23 -4.19 11.36
CA ARG A 12 -4.15 -5.24 10.94
C ARG A 12 -5.61 -4.78 10.95
N HIS A 13 -6.02 -4.08 12.01
CA HIS A 13 -7.38 -3.56 12.13
C HIS A 13 -7.69 -2.54 11.03
N ILE A 14 -6.76 -1.63 10.73
CA ILE A 14 -6.90 -0.68 9.61
C ILE A 14 -7.00 -1.43 8.28
N SER A 15 -6.13 -2.41 8.04
CA SER A 15 -6.14 -3.17 6.79
C SER A 15 -7.46 -3.91 6.56
N HIS A 16 -7.94 -4.65 7.56
CA HIS A 16 -9.11 -5.51 7.42
C HIS A 16 -10.43 -4.73 7.47
N ASP A 17 -10.57 -3.79 8.41
CA ASP A 17 -11.88 -3.17 8.65
C ASP A 17 -12.12 -1.92 7.80
N TYR A 18 -11.07 -1.36 7.20
CA TYR A 18 -11.17 -0.13 6.40
C TYR A 18 -10.64 -0.29 4.98
N LEU A 19 -9.42 -0.82 4.81
CA LEU A 19 -8.80 -0.88 3.48
C LEU A 19 -9.39 -1.97 2.59
N GLU A 20 -9.58 -3.19 3.11
CA GLU A 20 -10.16 -4.30 2.34
C GLU A 20 -11.57 -3.98 1.80
N PRO A 21 -12.53 -3.48 2.60
CA PRO A 21 -13.84 -3.07 2.10
C PRO A 21 -13.73 -1.95 1.06
N PHE A 22 -12.91 -0.93 1.32
CA PHE A 22 -12.70 0.18 0.39
C PHE A 22 -12.14 -0.29 -0.96
N PHE A 23 -11.19 -1.22 -0.95
CA PHE A 23 -10.65 -1.80 -2.17
C PHE A 23 -11.70 -2.63 -2.91
N SER A 24 -12.44 -3.47 -2.19
CA SER A 24 -13.51 -4.30 -2.75
C SER A 24 -14.60 -3.47 -3.43
N GLU A 25 -15.10 -2.42 -2.77
CA GLU A 25 -16.10 -1.49 -3.32
C GLU A 25 -15.63 -0.78 -4.60
N ARG A 26 -14.31 -0.64 -4.79
CA ARG A 26 -13.69 0.01 -5.95
C ARG A 26 -13.14 -0.96 -6.98
N GLY A 27 -13.29 -2.27 -6.76
CA GLY A 27 -12.71 -3.31 -7.62
C GLY A 27 -11.18 -3.24 -7.70
N LEU A 28 -10.53 -2.72 -6.65
CA LEU A 28 -9.07 -2.57 -6.57
C LEU A 28 -8.45 -3.73 -5.79
N GLN A 29 -7.27 -4.14 -6.20
CA GLN A 29 -6.40 -5.00 -5.40
C GLN A 29 -5.44 -4.17 -4.53
N PRO A 30 -5.02 -4.67 -3.36
CA PRO A 30 -4.03 -3.97 -2.52
C PRO A 30 -2.75 -3.57 -3.29
N ARG A 31 -2.27 -4.45 -4.17
CA ARG A 31 -1.09 -4.18 -5.02
C ARG A 31 -1.31 -3.03 -6.01
N GLU A 32 -2.51 -2.91 -6.57
CA GLU A 32 -2.83 -1.82 -7.49
C GLU A 32 -2.90 -0.49 -6.74
N PHE A 33 -3.47 -0.52 -5.53
CA PHE A 33 -3.44 0.63 -4.63
C PHE A 33 -2.02 1.06 -4.31
N ASP A 34 -1.10 0.14 -4.01
CA ASP A 34 0.30 0.48 -3.73
C ASP A 34 0.97 1.19 -4.90
N VAL A 35 0.67 0.80 -6.14
CA VAL A 35 1.12 1.52 -7.34
C VAL A 35 0.55 2.93 -7.37
N LEU A 36 -0.76 3.08 -7.20
CA LEU A 36 -1.42 4.39 -7.20
C LEU A 36 -0.92 5.32 -6.08
N ALA A 37 -0.76 4.79 -4.87
CA ALA A 37 -0.23 5.50 -3.73
C ALA A 37 1.23 5.93 -3.96
N THR A 38 2.03 5.06 -4.59
CA THR A 38 3.42 5.37 -4.95
C THR A 38 3.50 6.47 -6.00
N LEU A 39 2.71 6.40 -7.07
CA LEU A 39 2.63 7.45 -8.08
C LEU A 39 2.12 8.77 -7.48
N ARG A 40 1.16 8.70 -6.54
CA ARG A 40 0.67 9.88 -5.82
C ARG A 40 1.77 10.53 -4.98
N ARG A 41 2.55 9.73 -4.24
CA ARG A 41 3.68 10.21 -3.42
C ARG A 41 4.82 10.78 -4.28
N ALA A 42 5.01 10.28 -5.50
CA ALA A 42 6.00 10.80 -6.45
C ALA A 42 5.72 12.26 -6.89
N GLY A 43 4.50 12.77 -6.66
CA GLY A 43 4.11 14.12 -7.04
C GLY A 43 3.82 14.25 -8.54
N LYS A 44 3.47 15.47 -9.00
CA LYS A 44 3.15 15.72 -10.40
C LYS A 44 4.38 15.44 -11.29
N PRO A 45 4.22 14.78 -12.46
CA PRO A 45 2.97 14.48 -13.17
C PRO A 45 2.30 13.14 -12.79
N TYR A 46 2.60 12.57 -11.62
CA TYR A 46 2.14 11.26 -11.16
C TYR A 46 2.60 10.12 -12.08
N ALA A 47 3.80 10.26 -12.64
CA ALA A 47 4.40 9.29 -13.53
C ALA A 47 5.80 8.94 -13.05
N LEU A 48 6.11 7.65 -13.11
CA LEU A 48 7.42 7.08 -12.89
C LEU A 48 7.72 6.12 -14.04
N THR A 49 8.99 6.01 -14.43
CA THR A 49 9.38 4.91 -15.32
C THR A 49 9.23 3.56 -14.58
N PRO A 50 9.07 2.43 -15.30
CA PRO A 50 8.98 1.12 -14.65
C PRO A 50 10.12 0.86 -13.66
N THR A 51 11.36 1.20 -14.03
CA THR A 51 12.54 1.04 -13.17
C THR A 51 12.47 1.92 -11.91
N GLN A 52 11.98 3.16 -12.03
CA GLN A 52 11.81 4.02 -10.87
C GLN A 52 10.72 3.48 -9.95
N LEU A 53 9.58 3.08 -10.52
CA LEU A 53 8.45 2.55 -9.79
C LEU A 53 8.85 1.31 -8.99
N PHE A 54 9.56 0.34 -9.59
CA PHE A 54 10.05 -0.86 -8.88
C PHE A 54 11.02 -0.55 -7.73
N LYS A 55 11.82 0.52 -7.81
CA LYS A 55 12.75 0.90 -6.73
C LYS A 55 12.05 1.47 -5.50
N VAL A 56 10.89 2.10 -5.69
CA VAL A 56 10.17 2.79 -4.61
C VAL A 56 8.91 2.05 -4.14
N LEU A 57 8.47 1.05 -4.91
CA LEU A 57 7.42 0.14 -4.49
C LEU A 57 7.93 -0.66 -3.30
N MET A 58 7.29 -0.45 -2.15
CA MET A 58 7.45 -1.30 -0.98
C MET A 58 6.66 -2.59 -1.15
N PHE A 59 6.90 -3.32 -2.25
CA PHE A 59 6.46 -4.71 -2.31
C PHE A 59 7.30 -5.48 -1.31
N SER A 60 6.69 -6.05 -0.28
CA SER A 60 7.35 -7.12 0.46
C SER A 60 7.66 -8.22 -0.55
N SER A 61 8.94 -8.40 -0.87
CA SER A 61 9.38 -9.57 -1.62
C SER A 61 9.21 -10.78 -0.71
N GLY A 62 8.02 -11.38 -0.72
CA GLY A 62 7.72 -12.50 0.16
C GLY A 62 6.32 -13.06 -0.08
N ALA A 63 6.30 -14.20 -0.77
CA ALA A 63 5.34 -15.30 -0.73
C ALA A 63 3.84 -15.00 -0.96
#